data_AF-A0A7S1A7R2-F1
#
_entry.id   AF-A0A7S1A7R2-F1
#
_cell.length_a   1.000
_cell.length_b   1.000
_cell.length_c   1.000
_cell.angle_alpha   90.00
_cell.angle_beta   90.00
_cell.angle_gamma   90.00
#
_symmetry.space_group_name_H-M   'P 1'
#
loop_
_entity.id
_entity.type
_entity.pdbx_description
1 polymer ?
#
loop_
_entity_poly.entity_id
_entity_poly.type
_entity_poly.pdbx_seq_one_letter_code
_entity_poly.pdbx_strand_id
1 'polypeptide(L)'
;MGNAGSGSWFTYGDDTIPVVLRVMDVQGLPFRGGELHGIIGLGPGMADAARVAIDHPAYFSVRANQTLTIDFQTVVRNPKDMKGDTPVGDVHLQLEHITRRCGRSLYQTWFPISAPQQWAQPGSRPPPRPESLEHFDRVLRNASRDPRRPMVCLSLCQTGTQEEACEFYEHDVHHEDKSVRFDGLLQSQLQHARMVQALYRMSRATQQEHRPIDSDPRVVRMGSWTGDDDPAGSPPRGRLHADRDYMMNSTSSNGVMMMGGYSADGCESTDYRGGNRGPGVSEFSEDADDIIQLQQDIESTTAEANIRINKASDTIRTLKERVARQHEDQERLRQGTLAYRQEADTLELDNERISLQLERRARSGIAAPSSDRGEEIKRLRRDAEVLKEQKDALVLILEDLYGSVGKTPPVAGDEGTTDQGEEPLALIGVVRNPPEPPGATWENMLPRPSELFGVLEG
;
A
#
# COMPACT_ATOMS: atom_id res chain seq x y z
N MET A 1 11.19 19.40 -13.69
CA MET A 1 11.75 18.56 -12.61
C MET A 1 12.80 19.39 -11.90
N GLY A 2 12.41 20.11 -10.84
CA GLY A 2 13.32 20.94 -10.06
C GLY A 2 14.09 20.05 -9.07
N ASN A 3 15.41 20.17 -9.07
CA ASN A 3 16.26 19.58 -8.04
C ASN A 3 15.97 20.27 -6.71
N ALA A 4 15.05 19.71 -5.92
CA ALA A 4 14.94 20.04 -4.50
C ALA A 4 16.31 19.78 -3.86
N GLY A 5 16.78 20.74 -3.07
CA GLY A 5 18.15 20.83 -2.57
C GLY A 5 18.69 19.48 -2.08
N SER A 6 19.67 18.97 -2.83
CA SER A 6 20.54 17.87 -2.42
C SER A 6 21.46 18.34 -1.29
N GLY A 7 20.88 18.72 -0.14
CA GLY A 7 21.63 18.69 1.11
C GLY A 7 22.15 17.27 1.26
N SER A 8 23.46 17.09 1.42
CA SER A 8 24.05 15.78 1.64
C SER A 8 23.66 15.32 3.04
N TRP A 9 22.44 14.79 3.19
CA TRP A 9 21.87 14.36 4.47
C TRP A 9 22.56 13.10 5.04
N PHE A 10 23.59 12.58 4.37
CA PHE A 10 24.57 11.72 4.98
C PHE A 10 25.87 12.50 5.05
N THR A 11 26.10 13.19 6.16
CA THR A 11 27.43 13.08 6.72
C THR A 11 27.63 11.59 6.98
N TYR A 12 28.68 10.97 6.42
CA TYR A 12 29.08 9.59 6.73
C TYR A 12 29.57 9.49 8.19
N GLY A 13 28.75 9.97 9.13
CA GLY A 13 28.96 9.88 10.56
C GLY A 13 28.53 8.53 11.06
N ASP A 14 29.07 8.13 12.20
CA ASP A 14 28.68 6.94 12.96
C ASP A 14 27.29 7.06 13.63
N ASP A 15 26.49 8.01 13.17
CA ASP A 15 25.19 8.35 13.73
C ASP A 15 24.22 7.18 13.59
N THR A 16 23.64 6.80 14.72
CA THR A 16 22.60 5.79 14.78
C THR A 16 21.24 6.44 14.52
N ILE A 17 20.49 5.86 13.60
CA ILE A 17 19.19 6.33 13.15
C ILE A 17 18.11 5.45 13.80
N PRO A 18 17.18 6.01 14.58
CA PRO A 18 16.01 5.28 15.05
C PRO A 18 15.10 4.88 13.89
N VAL A 19 14.71 3.60 13.87
CA VAL A 19 13.85 3.01 12.84
C VAL A 19 12.77 2.14 13.47
N VAL A 20 11.64 2.04 12.76
CA VAL A 20 10.56 1.09 13.02
C VAL A 20 10.50 0.08 11.88
N LEU A 21 10.46 -1.21 12.23
CA LEU A 21 10.20 -2.29 11.28
C LEU A 21 8.85 -2.94 11.60
N ARG A 22 8.01 -3.12 10.58
CA ARG A 22 6.73 -3.80 10.69
C ARG A 22 6.61 -4.91 9.67
N VAL A 23 6.11 -6.07 10.12
CA VAL A 23 5.65 -7.14 9.24
C VAL A 23 4.20 -6.85 8.90
N MET A 24 3.89 -6.67 7.61
CA MET A 24 2.55 -6.30 7.16
C MET A 24 1.72 -7.52 6.81
N ASP A 25 2.34 -8.48 6.12
CA ASP A 25 1.68 -9.68 5.61
C ASP A 25 2.71 -10.76 5.28
N VAL A 26 2.24 -11.99 5.06
CA VAL A 26 3.06 -13.16 4.79
C VAL A 26 2.36 -14.05 3.77
N GLN A 27 3.10 -14.52 2.75
CA GLN A 27 2.55 -15.34 1.68
C GLN A 27 3.37 -16.61 1.47
N GLY A 28 2.72 -17.69 1.02
CA GLY A 28 3.41 -18.91 0.57
C GLY A 28 4.06 -19.73 1.68
N LEU A 29 3.76 -19.45 2.95
CA LEU A 29 4.24 -20.26 4.06
C LEU A 29 3.27 -21.41 4.39
N PRO A 30 3.78 -22.63 4.62
CA PRO A 30 2.95 -23.78 4.96
C PRO A 30 2.65 -23.85 6.48
N PHE A 31 2.23 -22.76 7.12
CA PHE A 31 1.90 -22.80 8.55
C PHE A 31 0.41 -23.12 8.79
N ARG A 32 0.14 -24.07 9.69
CA ARG A 32 -1.21 -24.38 10.20
C ARG A 32 -1.34 -23.83 11.63
N GLY A 33 -1.70 -22.56 11.75
CA GLY A 33 -2.09 -21.97 13.05
C GLY A 33 -0.96 -21.54 13.99
N GLY A 34 0.25 -21.26 13.47
CA GLY A 34 1.33 -20.60 14.22
C GLY A 34 1.39 -19.10 13.94
N GLU A 35 2.00 -18.34 14.86
CA GLU A 35 2.31 -16.93 14.65
C GLU A 35 3.74 -16.79 14.08
N LEU A 36 3.94 -15.92 13.10
CA LEU A 36 5.26 -15.65 12.54
C LEU A 36 5.95 -14.57 13.38
N HIS A 37 7.12 -14.91 13.91
CA HIS A 37 7.99 -13.98 14.64
C HIS A 37 9.29 -13.81 13.87
N GLY A 38 9.77 -12.58 13.73
CA GLY A 38 11.08 -12.24 13.19
C GLY A 38 12.03 -11.81 14.31
N ILE A 39 13.22 -12.38 14.36
CA ILE A 39 14.31 -11.95 15.24
C ILE A 39 15.25 -11.08 14.42
N ILE A 40 15.49 -9.86 14.90
CA ILE A 40 16.26 -8.85 14.18
C ILE A 40 17.71 -8.89 14.64
N GLY A 41 18.62 -9.23 13.73
CA GLY A 41 20.06 -9.18 13.92
C GLY A 41 20.69 -7.98 13.19
N LEU A 42 21.57 -7.26 13.89
CA LEU A 42 22.35 -6.14 13.32
C LEU A 42 23.80 -6.57 13.06
N GLY A 43 24.17 -6.67 11.78
CA GLY A 43 25.53 -6.99 11.37
C GLY A 43 25.96 -8.46 11.59
N PRO A 44 27.25 -8.77 11.36
CA PRO A 44 27.75 -10.15 11.28
C PRO A 44 27.87 -10.88 12.62
N GLY A 45 27.45 -10.25 13.73
CA GLY A 45 27.51 -10.81 15.08
C GLY A 45 26.15 -11.22 15.67
N MET A 46 25.05 -11.01 14.94
CA MET A 46 23.67 -11.37 15.36
C MET A 46 23.41 -11.08 16.84
N ALA A 47 23.79 -9.90 17.35
CA ALA A 47 23.29 -9.48 18.64
C ALA A 47 21.79 -9.19 18.45
N ASP A 48 20.94 -10.04 19.01
CA ASP A 48 19.48 -9.91 18.95
C ASP A 48 19.08 -8.50 19.37
N ALA A 49 18.68 -7.69 18.39
CA ALA A 49 18.38 -6.28 18.59
C ALA A 49 16.92 -6.08 19.01
N ALA A 50 16.00 -6.81 18.38
CA ALA A 50 14.57 -6.74 18.64
C ALA A 50 13.82 -7.94 18.06
N ARG A 51 12.53 -8.06 18.42
CA ARG A 51 11.59 -9.03 17.84
C ARG A 51 10.47 -8.29 17.13
N VAL A 52 10.04 -8.79 15.98
CA VAL A 52 8.94 -8.24 15.17
C VAL A 52 7.89 -9.31 14.89
N ALA A 53 6.62 -8.94 14.93
CA ALA A 53 5.50 -9.77 14.47
C ALA A 53 4.49 -8.90 13.71
N ILE A 54 3.45 -9.51 13.12
CA ILE A 54 2.46 -8.81 12.28
C ILE A 54 1.78 -7.64 13.02
N ASP A 55 1.41 -7.88 14.29
CA ASP A 55 0.74 -6.89 15.13
C ASP A 55 1.70 -6.20 16.13
N HIS A 56 2.99 -6.52 16.07
CA HIS A 56 3.99 -6.04 17.02
C HIS A 56 5.21 -5.47 16.27
N PRO A 57 5.23 -4.17 15.96
CA PRO A 57 6.37 -3.54 15.30
C PRO A 57 7.60 -3.54 16.21
N ALA A 58 8.78 -3.58 15.61
CA ALA A 58 10.06 -3.51 16.31
C ALA A 58 10.68 -2.12 16.18
N TYR A 59 11.19 -1.60 17.30
CA TYR A 59 11.86 -0.31 17.40
C TYR A 59 13.32 -0.53 17.77
N PHE A 60 14.23 0.02 16.97
CA PHE A 60 15.67 -0.13 17.19
C PHE A 60 16.44 0.97 16.46
N SER A 61 17.74 1.07 16.71
CA SER A 61 18.60 2.05 16.04
C SER A 61 19.61 1.37 15.13
N VAL A 62 19.81 1.94 13.95
CA VAL A 62 20.66 1.37 12.90
C VAL A 62 21.64 2.39 12.33
N ARG A 63 22.75 1.93 11.77
CA ARG A 63 23.63 2.77 10.94
C ARG A 63 23.36 2.55 9.47
N ALA A 64 23.60 3.57 8.65
CA ALA A 64 23.35 3.51 7.21
C ALA A 64 24.14 2.39 6.49
N ASN A 65 25.34 2.03 7.00
CA ASN A 65 26.20 0.99 6.43
C ASN A 65 25.92 -0.42 6.99
N GLN A 66 24.90 -0.60 7.82
CA GLN A 66 24.57 -1.91 8.38
C GLN A 66 23.69 -2.74 7.45
N THR A 67 23.83 -4.06 7.59
CA THR A 67 22.89 -5.03 7.02
C THR A 67 21.99 -5.53 8.15
N LEU A 68 20.68 -5.36 7.94
CA LEU A 68 19.65 -5.91 8.81
C LEU A 68 19.38 -7.34 8.38
N THR A 69 19.46 -8.30 9.30
CA THR A 69 19.03 -9.68 9.06
C THR A 69 17.79 -9.94 9.92
N ILE A 70 16.76 -10.53 9.33
CA ILE A 70 15.51 -10.84 10.02
C ILE A 70 15.30 -12.35 9.89
N ASP A 71 15.52 -13.07 10.99
CA ASP A 71 15.33 -14.52 11.07
C ASP A 71 13.89 -14.81 11.45
N PHE A 72 13.12 -15.38 10.53
CA PHE A 72 11.73 -15.73 10.75
C PHE A 72 11.61 -17.13 11.34
N GLN A 73 10.83 -17.23 12.40
CA GLN A 73 10.46 -18.46 13.07
C GLN A 73 8.96 -18.52 13.31
N THR A 74 8.42 -19.74 13.31
CA THR A 74 7.01 -19.97 13.67
C THR A 74 6.91 -20.38 15.13
N VAL A 75 6.08 -19.65 15.86
CA VAL A 75 5.78 -19.92 17.27
C VAL A 75 4.41 -20.57 17.33
N VAL A 76 4.37 -21.84 17.75
CA VAL A 76 3.12 -22.58 17.95
C VAL A 76 2.66 -22.34 19.38
N ARG A 77 1.54 -21.62 19.55
CA ARG A 77 1.00 -21.27 20.89
C ARG A 77 0.47 -22.45 21.70
N ASN A 78 0.47 -23.67 21.16
CA ASN A 78 -0.03 -24.83 21.88
C ASN A 78 1.02 -25.35 22.87
N PRO A 79 0.84 -25.17 24.19
CA PRO A 79 1.84 -25.57 25.20
C PRO A 79 2.08 -27.08 25.25
N LYS A 80 1.21 -27.89 24.63
CA LYS A 80 1.36 -29.35 24.55
C LYS A 80 2.29 -29.79 23.43
N ASP A 81 2.48 -28.98 22.39
CA ASP A 81 3.44 -29.25 21.32
C ASP A 81 4.77 -28.62 21.71
N MET A 82 5.59 -29.33 22.50
CA MET A 82 6.95 -28.92 22.84
C MET A 82 7.94 -28.96 21.66
N LYS A 83 7.45 -29.00 20.42
CA LYS A 83 8.30 -28.73 19.26
C LYS A 83 8.60 -27.24 19.29
N GLY A 84 9.82 -26.90 19.72
CA GLY A 84 10.31 -25.54 19.77
C GLY A 84 10.16 -24.78 18.45
N ASP A 85 10.40 -23.49 18.52
CA ASP A 85 10.26 -22.56 17.39
C ASP A 85 10.88 -23.13 16.11
N THR A 86 10.06 -23.28 15.07
CA THR A 86 10.52 -23.86 13.80
C THR A 86 11.03 -22.74 12.91
N PRO A 87 12.33 -22.75 12.54
CA PRO A 87 12.90 -21.72 11.68
C PRO A 87 12.27 -21.82 10.29
N VAL A 88 11.79 -20.68 9.79
CA VAL A 88 11.19 -20.54 8.47
C VAL A 88 12.22 -20.15 7.44
N GLY A 89 13.18 -19.29 7.83
CA GLY A 89 14.13 -18.69 6.92
C GLY A 89 14.44 -17.25 7.28
N ASP A 90 15.15 -16.53 6.42
CA ASP A 90 15.65 -15.19 6.72
C ASP A 90 15.51 -14.21 5.55
N VAL A 91 15.56 -12.91 5.90
CA VAL A 91 15.59 -11.80 4.94
C VAL A 91 16.74 -10.85 5.31
N HIS A 92 17.56 -10.51 4.32
CA HIS A 92 18.64 -9.52 4.47
C HIS A 92 18.28 -8.21 3.78
N LEU A 93 18.38 -7.11 4.52
CA LEU A 93 18.14 -5.76 4.03
C LEU A 93 19.41 -4.93 4.18
N GLN A 94 19.99 -4.51 3.04
CA GLN A 94 21.12 -3.58 3.03
C GLN A 94 20.60 -2.15 3.18
N LEU A 95 20.81 -1.55 4.35
CA LEU A 95 20.25 -0.23 4.68
C LEU A 95 20.84 0.89 3.81
N GLU A 96 22.11 0.75 3.40
CA GLU A 96 22.77 1.68 2.48
C GLU A 96 22.02 1.74 1.15
N HIS A 97 21.54 0.59 0.68
CA HIS A 97 20.86 0.50 -0.61
C HIS A 97 19.42 0.98 -0.53
N ILE A 98 18.69 0.62 0.54
CA ILE A 98 17.34 1.14 0.81
C ILE A 98 17.34 2.66 0.86
N THR A 99 18.36 3.21 1.52
CA THR A 99 18.60 4.64 1.58
C THR A 99 18.73 5.27 0.20
N ARG A 100 19.58 4.70 -0.67
CA ARG A 100 19.84 5.23 -2.02
C ARG A 100 18.68 5.04 -2.99
N ARG A 101 17.93 3.95 -2.88
CA ARG A 101 16.88 3.57 -3.85
C ARG A 101 15.47 3.97 -3.45
N CYS A 102 15.16 3.91 -2.16
CA CYS A 102 13.81 4.00 -1.64
C CYS A 102 13.61 5.24 -0.75
N GLY A 103 14.56 6.18 -0.77
CA GLY A 103 14.45 7.40 0.03
C GLY A 103 14.41 7.13 1.53
N ARG A 104 15.22 6.16 2.01
CA ARG A 104 15.38 5.79 3.44
C ARG A 104 14.19 5.07 4.08
N SER A 105 13.16 4.74 3.31
CA SER A 105 12.02 4.00 3.81
C SER A 105 11.67 2.84 2.87
N LEU A 106 11.14 1.77 3.46
CA LEU A 106 10.44 0.72 2.74
C LEU A 106 8.98 0.79 3.15
N TYR A 107 8.10 0.76 2.16
CA TYR A 107 6.67 0.71 2.40
C TYR A 107 6.13 -0.57 1.78
N GLN A 108 5.48 -1.42 2.58
CA GLN A 108 4.78 -2.63 2.13
C GLN A 108 5.49 -3.35 0.96
N THR A 109 6.75 -3.71 1.16
CA THR A 109 7.58 -4.29 0.10
C THR A 109 7.74 -5.78 0.36
N TRP A 110 7.50 -6.58 -0.67
CA TRP A 110 7.58 -8.05 -0.60
C TRP A 110 9.01 -8.54 -0.79
N PHE A 111 9.44 -9.40 0.12
CA PHE A 111 10.74 -10.06 0.09
C PHE A 111 10.55 -11.58 0.14
N PRO A 112 11.21 -12.34 -0.74
CA PRO A 112 11.28 -13.79 -0.60
C PRO A 112 12.06 -14.14 0.66
N ILE A 113 11.51 -15.04 1.46
CA ILE A 113 12.18 -15.61 2.62
C ILE A 113 13.17 -16.66 2.09
N SER A 114 14.45 -16.47 2.37
CA SER A 114 15.48 -17.44 2.01
C SER A 114 15.33 -18.66 2.91
N ALA A 115 15.44 -19.87 2.35
CA ALA A 115 15.34 -21.08 3.14
C ALA A 115 16.37 -21.04 4.28
N PRO A 116 16.00 -21.51 5.50
CA PRO A 116 16.83 -21.38 6.68
C PRO A 116 18.12 -22.10 6.37
N GLN A 117 19.16 -21.30 6.22
CA GLN A 117 20.37 -21.80 5.64
C GLN A 117 20.98 -22.73 6.68
N GLN A 118 21.22 -23.98 6.30
CA GLN A 118 21.62 -25.07 7.21
C GLN A 118 23.07 -24.90 7.74
N TRP A 119 23.48 -23.67 8.07
CA TRP A 119 24.79 -23.30 8.61
C TRP A 119 25.15 -24.02 9.91
N ALA A 120 24.19 -24.73 10.51
CA ALA A 120 24.43 -25.61 11.65
C ALA A 120 25.26 -26.86 11.30
N GLN A 121 25.61 -27.11 10.04
CA GLN A 121 26.60 -28.15 9.70
C GLN A 121 28.02 -27.60 9.98
N PRO A 122 28.72 -28.04 11.05
CA PRO A 122 30.08 -27.61 11.31
C PRO A 122 30.97 -27.96 10.11
N GLY A 123 31.49 -26.93 9.43
CA GLY A 123 32.36 -27.06 8.25
C GLY A 123 31.76 -26.61 6.92
N SER A 124 30.47 -26.26 6.85
CA SER A 124 29.93 -25.64 5.63
C SER A 124 30.53 -24.25 5.43
N ARG A 125 31.18 -24.01 4.29
CA ARG A 125 31.68 -22.69 3.91
C ARG A 125 30.50 -21.71 3.90
N PRO A 126 30.57 -20.57 4.59
CA PRO A 126 29.49 -19.58 4.52
C PRO A 126 29.27 -19.21 3.06
N PRO A 127 28.00 -19.05 2.62
CA PRO A 127 27.72 -18.56 1.28
C PRO A 127 28.49 -17.26 1.06
N PRO A 128 28.87 -16.94 -0.18
CA PRO A 128 29.33 -15.59 -0.48
C PRO A 128 28.24 -14.64 0.00
N ARG A 129 28.62 -13.77 0.95
CA ARG A 129 27.69 -12.78 1.50
C ARG A 129 27.08 -12.03 0.32
N PRO A 130 25.76 -11.77 0.32
CA PRO A 130 25.15 -10.92 -0.68
C PRO A 130 25.63 -9.48 -0.43
N GLU A 131 26.86 -9.17 -0.81
CA GLU A 131 27.49 -7.86 -0.64
C GLU A 131 27.25 -6.97 -1.87
N SER A 132 26.73 -7.52 -2.97
CA SER A 132 26.47 -6.71 -4.16
C SER A 132 25.09 -6.02 -4.09
N LEU A 133 25.08 -4.72 -4.38
CA LEU A 133 23.87 -3.91 -4.57
C LEU A 133 22.88 -4.56 -5.56
N GLU A 134 23.42 -5.28 -6.54
CA GLU A 134 22.63 -6.03 -7.52
C GLU A 134 21.79 -7.15 -6.91
N HIS A 135 22.20 -7.71 -5.77
CA HIS A 135 21.47 -8.77 -5.11
C HIS A 135 20.13 -8.25 -4.60
N PHE A 136 20.10 -7.10 -3.94
CA PHE A 136 18.85 -6.49 -3.45
C PHE A 136 17.87 -6.19 -4.61
N ASP A 137 18.34 -5.55 -5.68
CA ASP A 137 17.51 -5.24 -6.84
C ASP A 137 17.00 -6.52 -7.54
N ARG A 138 17.81 -7.59 -7.52
CA ARG A 138 17.42 -8.91 -8.03
C ARG A 138 16.35 -9.56 -7.15
N VAL A 139 16.51 -9.50 -5.83
CA VAL A 139 15.54 -10.02 -4.85
C VAL A 139 14.19 -9.32 -5.01
N LEU A 140 14.16 -7.98 -5.07
CA LEU A 140 12.93 -7.21 -5.27
C LEU A 140 12.22 -7.58 -6.58
N ARG A 141 12.97 -7.68 -7.69
CA ARG A 141 12.42 -8.09 -8.99
C ARG A 141 11.89 -9.52 -8.95
N ASN A 142 12.61 -10.42 -8.29
CA ASN A 142 12.26 -11.84 -8.22
C ASN A 142 11.05 -12.10 -7.32
N ALA A 143 10.81 -11.28 -6.29
CA ALA A 143 9.62 -11.40 -5.44
C ALA A 143 8.33 -11.42 -6.29
N SER A 144 8.24 -10.53 -7.27
CA SER A 144 7.06 -10.47 -8.17
C SER A 144 7.00 -11.57 -9.23
N ARG A 145 8.08 -12.32 -9.47
CA ARG A 145 8.14 -13.33 -10.54
C ARG A 145 7.56 -14.68 -10.13
N ASP A 146 7.68 -15.03 -8.86
CA ASP A 146 7.21 -16.31 -8.33
C ASP A 146 6.50 -16.12 -6.98
N PRO A 147 5.20 -15.78 -7.01
CA PRO A 147 4.44 -15.51 -5.79
C PRO A 147 4.08 -16.79 -5.01
N ARG A 148 4.49 -17.99 -5.46
CA ARG A 148 4.32 -19.23 -4.70
C ARG A 148 5.36 -19.40 -3.60
N ARG A 149 6.49 -18.68 -3.72
CA ARG A 149 7.56 -18.77 -2.74
C ARG A 149 7.10 -18.21 -1.39
N PRO A 150 7.66 -18.73 -0.29
CA PRO A 150 7.69 -18.04 1.00
C PRO A 150 8.07 -16.57 0.82
N MET A 151 7.19 -15.66 1.18
CA MET A 151 7.43 -14.22 1.12
C MET A 151 6.90 -13.53 2.37
N VAL A 152 7.52 -12.42 2.71
CA VAL A 152 7.08 -11.52 3.77
C VAL A 152 6.97 -10.11 3.22
N CYS A 153 5.91 -9.40 3.59
CA CYS A 153 5.72 -8.00 3.29
C CYS A 153 6.22 -7.17 4.46
N LEU A 154 7.20 -6.30 4.23
CA LEU A 154 7.86 -5.50 5.24
C LEU A 154 7.70 -4.01 4.97
N SER A 155 7.56 -3.25 6.05
CA SER A 155 7.70 -1.79 6.04
C SER A 155 8.79 -1.39 7.03
N LEU A 156 9.67 -0.49 6.61
CA LEU A 156 10.77 0.04 7.41
C LEU A 156 10.77 1.56 7.28
N CYS A 157 10.63 2.29 8.39
CA CYS A 157 10.59 3.74 8.37
C CYS A 157 11.56 4.32 9.39
N GLN A 158 12.18 5.45 9.06
CA GLN A 158 12.90 6.27 10.03
C GLN A 158 11.88 7.05 10.86
N THR A 159 12.08 7.11 12.18
CA THR A 159 11.14 7.80 13.09
C THR A 159 11.96 8.56 14.13
N GLY A 160 11.68 9.84 14.36
CA GLY A 160 12.33 10.58 15.44
C GLY A 160 11.82 10.14 16.81
N THR A 161 10.55 9.74 16.86
CA THR A 161 9.86 9.27 18.06
C THR A 161 9.06 7.98 17.79
N GLN A 162 8.69 7.25 18.85
CA GLN A 162 7.88 6.03 18.75
C GLN A 162 6.44 6.34 18.31
N GLU A 163 5.91 7.50 18.68
CA GLU A 163 4.55 7.95 18.36
C GLU A 163 4.42 8.27 16.87
N GLU A 164 5.41 8.98 16.30
CA GLU A 164 5.51 9.24 14.85
C GLU A 164 5.50 7.96 14.02
N ALA A 165 6.05 6.86 14.56
CA ALA A 165 6.11 5.58 13.89
C ALA A 165 4.72 4.94 13.71
N CYS A 166 3.84 5.12 14.71
CA CYS A 166 2.47 4.64 14.66
C CYS A 166 1.66 5.46 13.65
N GLU A 167 1.82 6.78 13.68
CA GLU A 167 1.19 7.71 12.74
C GLU A 167 1.75 7.58 11.31
N PHE A 168 2.97 7.05 11.16
CA PHE A 168 3.65 6.94 9.86
C PHE A 168 2.89 6.10 8.82
N TYR A 169 2.06 5.17 9.31
CA TYR A 169 1.22 4.29 8.49
C TYR A 169 -0.26 4.70 8.48
N GLU A 170 -0.61 5.81 9.13
CA GLU A 170 -1.97 6.36 9.10
C GLU A 170 -2.20 7.21 7.84
N HIS A 171 -3.46 7.34 7.42
CA HIS A 171 -3.83 7.96 6.14
C HIS A 171 -3.60 9.49 6.11
N ASP A 172 -3.55 10.11 7.29
CA ASP A 172 -3.66 11.56 7.49
C ASP A 172 -2.31 12.30 7.59
N VAL A 173 -1.22 11.69 7.12
CA VAL A 173 0.11 12.33 7.16
C VAL A 173 0.19 13.56 6.23
N HIS A 174 0.95 14.57 6.66
CA HIS A 174 1.24 15.80 5.92
C HIS A 174 1.85 15.55 4.54
N HIS A 175 1.58 16.44 3.57
CA HIS A 175 1.95 16.24 2.15
C HIS A 175 3.47 16.25 1.91
N GLU A 176 4.23 17.02 2.68
CA GLU A 176 5.70 17.10 2.54
C GLU A 176 6.37 15.77 2.89
N ASP A 177 5.91 15.15 3.97
CA ASP A 177 6.31 13.80 4.39
C ASP A 177 5.93 12.74 3.35
N LYS A 178 4.75 12.86 2.72
CA LYS A 178 4.33 11.99 1.62
C LYS A 178 5.28 12.04 0.42
N SER A 179 5.91 13.19 0.16
CA SER A 179 6.83 13.36 -0.97
C SER A 179 8.16 12.63 -0.78
N VAL A 180 8.75 12.67 0.42
CA VAL A 180 9.96 11.90 0.77
C VAL A 180 9.69 10.39 0.71
N ARG A 181 8.43 10.01 0.98
CA ARG A 181 7.93 8.62 0.96
C ARG A 181 7.50 8.15 -0.42
N PHE A 182 7.38 9.05 -1.39
CA PHE A 182 6.76 8.75 -2.69
C PHE A 182 7.57 7.72 -3.48
N ASP A 183 8.90 7.76 -3.40
CA ASP A 183 9.75 6.79 -4.10
C ASP A 183 9.61 5.37 -3.55
N GLY A 184 9.62 5.22 -2.22
CA GLY A 184 9.37 3.94 -1.55
C GLY A 184 7.97 3.39 -1.85
N LEU A 185 6.96 4.26 -1.81
CA LEU A 185 5.58 3.93 -2.17
C LEU A 185 5.45 3.52 -3.64
N LEU A 186 6.08 4.25 -4.57
CA LEU A 186 6.02 3.97 -6.00
C LEU A 186 6.68 2.63 -6.33
N GLN A 187 7.83 2.32 -5.70
CA GLN A 187 8.48 1.02 -5.83
C GLN A 187 7.58 -0.11 -5.31
N SER A 188 6.94 0.10 -4.15
CA SER A 188 5.97 -0.84 -3.59
C SER A 188 4.79 -1.06 -4.54
N GLN A 189 4.17 0.00 -5.06
CA GLN A 189 3.04 -0.10 -5.99
C GLN A 189 3.43 -0.84 -7.28
N LEU A 190 4.62 -0.54 -7.83
CA LEU A 190 5.13 -1.23 -9.01
C LEU A 190 5.35 -2.73 -8.74
N GLN A 191 5.86 -3.07 -7.56
CA GLN A 191 6.05 -4.46 -7.16
C GLN A 191 4.71 -5.18 -6.98
N HIS A 192 3.75 -4.56 -6.27
CA HIS A 192 2.41 -5.10 -6.08
C HIS A 192 1.68 -5.32 -7.41
N ALA A 193 1.73 -4.36 -8.33
CA ALA A 193 1.13 -4.48 -9.65
C ALA A 193 1.68 -5.71 -10.40
N ARG A 194 3.00 -5.91 -10.38
CA ARG A 194 3.64 -7.09 -10.99
C ARG A 194 3.25 -8.39 -10.30
N MET A 195 3.17 -8.39 -8.97
CA MET A 195 2.78 -9.57 -8.20
C MET A 195 1.32 -9.97 -8.47
N VAL A 196 0.39 -9.01 -8.51
CA VAL A 196 -1.01 -9.25 -8.88
C VAL A 196 -1.13 -9.79 -10.30
N GLN A 197 -0.37 -9.23 -11.25
CA GLN A 197 -0.32 -9.74 -12.62
C GLN A 197 0.20 -11.19 -12.68
N ALA A 198 1.22 -11.54 -11.89
CA ALA A 198 1.74 -12.90 -11.82
C ALA A 198 0.70 -13.87 -11.23
N LEU A 199 0.07 -13.51 -10.11
CA LEU A 199 -1.00 -14.29 -9.49
C LEU A 199 -2.18 -14.52 -10.43
N TYR A 200 -2.59 -13.49 -11.18
CA TYR A 200 -3.66 -13.59 -12.17
C TYR A 200 -3.31 -14.54 -13.32
N ARG A 201 -2.08 -14.47 -13.85
CA ARG A 201 -1.63 -15.41 -14.90
C ARG A 201 -1.66 -16.85 -14.40
N MET A 202 -1.25 -17.07 -13.16
CA MET A 202 -1.23 -18.40 -12.55
C MET A 202 -2.63 -18.95 -12.28
N SER A 203 -3.55 -18.10 -11.80
CA SER A 203 -4.95 -18.52 -11.58
C SER A 203 -5.60 -18.93 -12.90
N ARG A 204 -5.37 -18.18 -13.99
CA ARG A 204 -5.83 -18.57 -15.33
C ARG A 204 -5.21 -19.86 -15.85
N ALA A 205 -3.91 -20.07 -15.67
CA ALA A 205 -3.24 -21.30 -16.07
C ALA A 205 -3.84 -22.53 -15.34
N THR A 206 -4.09 -22.40 -14.04
CA THR A 206 -4.69 -23.46 -13.22
C THR A 206 -6.13 -23.77 -13.67
N GLN A 207 -6.91 -22.74 -14.01
CA GLN A 207 -8.26 -22.90 -14.56
C GLN A 207 -8.27 -23.56 -15.95
N GLN A 208 -7.24 -23.37 -16.76
CA GLN A 208 -7.12 -24.04 -18.06
C GLN A 208 -6.79 -25.54 -17.90
N GLU A 209 -5.91 -25.90 -16.97
CA GLU A 209 -5.59 -27.32 -16.69
C GLU A 209 -6.80 -28.08 -16.14
N HIS A 210 -7.68 -27.42 -15.37
CA HIS A 210 -8.88 -28.03 -14.82
C HIS A 210 -10.08 -28.01 -15.76
N ARG A 211 -9.93 -27.61 -17.04
CA ARG A 211 -10.98 -27.87 -18.03
C ARG A 211 -11.01 -29.38 -18.29
N PRO A 212 -12.07 -30.09 -17.87
CA PRO A 212 -12.15 -31.53 -18.07
C PRO A 212 -12.05 -31.82 -19.56
N ILE A 213 -11.06 -32.65 -19.93
CA ILE A 213 -10.83 -33.16 -21.28
C ILE A 213 -12.05 -33.93 -21.83
N ASP A 214 -13.06 -34.19 -20.99
CA ASP A 214 -14.26 -34.95 -21.31
C ASP A 214 -15.29 -34.25 -22.21
N SER A 215 -15.02 -33.04 -22.68
CA SER A 215 -15.74 -32.49 -23.84
C SER A 215 -14.84 -32.59 -25.06
N ASP A 216 -14.66 -33.81 -25.57
CA ASP A 216 -14.22 -34.03 -26.93
C ASP A 216 -15.41 -33.75 -27.87
N PRO A 217 -15.50 -32.59 -28.54
CA PRO A 217 -16.57 -32.33 -29.49
C PRO A 217 -16.48 -33.23 -30.73
N ARG A 218 -15.43 -34.08 -30.85
CA ARG A 218 -15.21 -34.94 -32.02
C ARG A 218 -15.92 -36.29 -31.97
N VAL A 219 -16.66 -36.60 -30.90
CA VAL A 219 -17.60 -37.74 -30.90
C VAL A 219 -19.04 -37.31 -31.28
N VAL A 220 -19.21 -36.20 -31.99
CA VAL A 220 -20.27 -36.13 -33.00
C VAL A 220 -19.74 -36.82 -34.25
N ARG A 221 -19.74 -38.16 -34.17
CA ARG A 221 -19.54 -39.08 -35.29
C ARG A 221 -20.45 -38.61 -36.42
N MET A 222 -19.84 -38.18 -37.53
CA MET A 222 -20.52 -37.92 -38.80
C MET A 222 -21.46 -39.08 -39.12
N GLY A 223 -22.75 -38.90 -38.83
CA GLY A 223 -23.79 -39.52 -39.61
C GLY A 223 -23.69 -38.91 -41.00
N SER A 224 -23.18 -39.69 -41.92
CA SER A 224 -23.19 -39.42 -43.35
C SER A 224 -24.63 -39.10 -43.78
N TRP A 225 -24.89 -37.82 -44.04
CA TRP A 225 -26.04 -37.35 -44.79
C TRP A 225 -25.52 -36.88 -46.14
N THR A 226 -25.25 -37.83 -47.03
CA THR A 226 -25.32 -37.58 -48.47
C THR A 226 -26.80 -37.68 -48.84
N GLY A 227 -27.44 -36.54 -49.02
CA GLY A 227 -28.84 -36.44 -49.38
C GLY A 227 -29.06 -35.08 -50.03
N ASP A 228 -29.16 -35.13 -51.35
CA ASP A 228 -29.32 -34.05 -52.30
C ASP A 228 -30.50 -33.11 -52.02
N ASP A 229 -30.39 -31.91 -52.63
CA ASP A 229 -31.46 -31.03 -53.13
C ASP A 229 -32.46 -30.40 -52.14
N ASP A 230 -32.34 -29.08 -51.94
CA ASP A 230 -33.44 -28.14 -52.25
C ASP A 230 -33.03 -26.66 -52.13
N PRO A 231 -33.33 -25.80 -53.13
CA PRO A 231 -33.15 -24.36 -53.03
C PRO A 231 -34.46 -23.63 -52.66
N ALA A 232 -34.29 -22.55 -51.90
CA ALA A 232 -35.28 -21.48 -51.64
C ALA A 232 -36.45 -21.80 -50.68
N GLY A 233 -36.34 -21.32 -49.45
CA GLY A 233 -37.49 -21.21 -48.55
C GLY A 233 -37.17 -20.73 -47.14
N SER A 234 -37.17 -19.41 -46.95
CA SER A 234 -37.49 -18.69 -45.69
C SER A 234 -36.62 -18.90 -44.43
N PRO A 235 -36.27 -17.83 -43.68
CA PRO A 235 -35.64 -17.98 -42.37
C PRO A 235 -36.71 -18.22 -41.28
N PRO A 236 -36.54 -19.20 -40.36
CA PRO A 236 -37.38 -19.28 -39.19
C PRO A 236 -36.87 -18.31 -38.11
N ARG A 237 -37.77 -17.44 -37.64
CA ARG A 237 -37.66 -16.74 -36.35
C ARG A 237 -37.54 -17.79 -35.24
N GLY A 238 -36.33 -17.96 -34.70
CA GLY A 238 -36.04 -18.79 -33.54
C GLY A 238 -35.85 -17.93 -32.29
N ARG A 239 -36.76 -18.11 -31.32
CA ARG A 239 -36.77 -17.54 -29.97
C ARG A 239 -35.39 -17.57 -29.29
N LEU A 240 -34.95 -16.43 -28.78
CA LEU A 240 -33.97 -16.37 -27.71
C LEU A 240 -34.66 -16.84 -26.43
N HIS A 241 -34.24 -18.01 -25.95
CA HIS A 241 -34.50 -18.49 -24.61
C HIS A 241 -33.79 -17.53 -23.64
N ALA A 242 -34.60 -16.81 -22.85
CA ALA A 242 -34.17 -16.28 -21.57
C ALA A 242 -33.88 -17.47 -20.66
N ASP A 243 -32.64 -17.59 -20.21
CA ASP A 243 -32.27 -18.35 -19.03
C ASP A 243 -30.91 -17.87 -18.56
N ARG A 244 -30.89 -17.16 -17.42
CA ARG A 244 -30.38 -17.69 -16.15
C ARG A 244 -29.87 -16.57 -15.26
N ASP A 245 -30.81 -15.84 -14.68
CA ASP A 245 -30.60 -15.03 -13.49
C ASP A 245 -30.21 -15.95 -12.32
N TYR A 246 -28.91 -16.01 -12.01
CA TYR A 246 -28.46 -16.49 -10.71
C TYR A 246 -28.65 -15.36 -9.69
N MET A 247 -29.88 -15.23 -9.18
CA MET A 247 -30.12 -14.53 -7.92
C MET A 247 -29.54 -15.35 -6.77
N MET A 248 -28.33 -15.00 -6.33
CA MET A 248 -27.86 -15.37 -5.00
C MET A 248 -28.51 -14.43 -3.98
N ASN A 249 -29.73 -14.79 -3.57
CA ASN A 249 -30.35 -14.26 -2.35
C ASN A 249 -29.61 -14.86 -1.15
N SER A 250 -28.60 -14.15 -0.65
CA SER A 250 -28.07 -14.40 0.68
C SER A 250 -28.88 -13.57 1.67
N THR A 251 -30.08 -14.04 2.00
CA THR A 251 -30.76 -13.60 3.21
C THR A 251 -29.94 -14.10 4.40
N SER A 252 -29.06 -13.23 4.90
CA SER A 252 -28.50 -13.37 6.24
C SER A 252 -29.66 -13.32 7.21
N SER A 253 -30.11 -14.50 7.61
CA SER A 253 -30.99 -14.74 8.75
C SER A 253 -30.32 -14.13 9.98
N ASN A 254 -30.70 -12.89 10.30
CA ASN A 254 -30.55 -12.35 11.64
C ASN A 254 -31.48 -13.16 12.54
N GLY A 255 -30.97 -14.29 13.01
CA GLY A 255 -31.52 -15.04 14.12
C GLY A 255 -31.52 -14.15 15.34
N VAL A 256 -32.61 -13.43 15.55
CA VAL A 256 -32.99 -12.86 16.83
C VAL A 256 -33.12 -14.03 17.79
N MET A 257 -32.04 -14.32 18.54
CA MET A 257 -32.16 -15.13 19.75
C MET A 257 -33.01 -14.32 20.72
N MET A 258 -34.31 -14.59 20.70
CA MET A 258 -35.22 -14.24 21.79
C MET A 258 -34.67 -14.94 23.04
N MET A 259 -33.97 -14.18 23.88
CA MET A 259 -33.65 -14.61 25.24
C MET A 259 -34.98 -14.82 25.95
N GLY A 260 -35.34 -16.08 26.12
CA GLY A 260 -36.54 -16.51 26.81
C GLY A 260 -36.57 -15.88 28.21
N GLY A 261 -37.66 -15.18 28.51
CA GLY A 261 -37.94 -14.69 29.84
C GLY A 261 -38.02 -15.86 30.81
N TYR A 262 -37.05 -15.93 31.72
CA TYR A 262 -37.11 -16.78 32.89
C TYR A 262 -38.22 -16.22 33.78
N SER A 263 -39.33 -16.97 33.87
CA SER A 263 -40.38 -16.74 34.86
C SER A 263 -39.80 -16.96 36.24
N ALA A 264 -39.90 -15.94 37.09
CA ALA A 264 -39.67 -16.03 38.51
C ALA A 264 -40.93 -16.58 39.18
N ASP A 265 -41.19 -17.87 39.02
CA ASP A 265 -42.20 -18.58 39.78
C ASP A 265 -41.59 -19.84 40.40
N GLY A 266 -41.72 -19.97 41.72
CA GLY A 266 -41.59 -21.25 42.41
C GLY A 266 -40.31 -21.47 43.21
N CYS A 267 -40.12 -20.70 44.28
CA CYS A 267 -39.47 -21.25 45.48
C CYS A 267 -40.52 -21.33 46.58
N GLU A 268 -41.13 -22.51 46.71
CA GLU A 268 -41.94 -22.92 47.84
C GLU A 268 -41.12 -22.80 49.13
N SER A 269 -41.57 -21.89 49.98
CA SER A 269 -41.08 -21.69 51.34
C SER A 269 -41.56 -22.85 52.19
N THR A 270 -40.66 -23.75 52.58
CA THR A 270 -40.93 -24.76 53.60
C THR A 270 -40.97 -24.13 54.98
N ASP A 271 -42.13 -24.27 55.61
CA ASP A 271 -42.43 -23.97 57.00
C ASP A 271 -41.36 -24.50 57.96
N TYR A 272 -40.65 -23.58 58.64
CA TYR A 272 -40.03 -23.88 59.94
C TYR A 272 -40.78 -23.17 61.05
N ARG A 273 -41.66 -23.96 61.66
CA ARG A 273 -42.42 -23.66 62.87
C ARG A 273 -41.59 -24.08 64.08
N GLY A 274 -41.40 -23.16 65.02
CA GLY A 274 -41.28 -23.50 66.44
C GLY A 274 -39.98 -23.10 67.13
N GLY A 275 -40.07 -22.09 68.01
CA GLY A 275 -38.96 -21.75 68.90
C GLY A 275 -39.22 -20.53 69.79
N ASN A 276 -40.41 -20.44 70.38
CA ASN A 276 -40.77 -19.40 71.34
C ASN A 276 -39.94 -19.55 72.63
N ARG A 277 -39.17 -18.53 73.04
CA ARG A 277 -38.86 -18.16 74.45
C ARG A 277 -37.91 -16.95 74.54
N GLY A 278 -38.38 -15.89 75.21
CA GLY A 278 -37.51 -14.94 75.91
C GLY A 278 -37.96 -13.48 75.80
N PRO A 279 -38.55 -12.88 76.85
CA PRO A 279 -38.77 -11.44 76.92
C PRO A 279 -37.48 -10.78 77.41
N GLY A 280 -36.58 -10.46 76.47
CA GLY A 280 -35.42 -9.60 76.67
C GLY A 280 -35.72 -8.23 76.08
N VAL A 281 -36.40 -7.40 76.86
CA VAL A 281 -36.64 -5.99 76.51
C VAL A 281 -35.38 -5.22 76.86
N SER A 282 -34.82 -4.46 75.92
CA SER A 282 -33.83 -3.37 76.10
C SER A 282 -32.46 -3.48 75.40
N GLU A 283 -32.37 -3.91 74.12
CA GLU A 283 -31.14 -3.70 73.31
C GLU A 283 -31.39 -3.23 71.85
N PHE A 284 -32.64 -3.06 71.40
CA PHE A 284 -32.98 -2.76 69.99
C PHE A 284 -32.79 -1.30 69.52
N SER A 285 -32.15 -0.42 70.29
CA SER A 285 -31.94 0.97 69.82
C SER A 285 -30.67 1.13 68.99
N GLU A 286 -29.63 0.34 69.23
CA GLU A 286 -28.40 0.39 68.42
C GLU A 286 -28.61 -0.22 67.02
N ASP A 287 -29.46 -1.26 66.92
CA ASP A 287 -29.83 -1.89 65.64
C ASP A 287 -30.55 -0.93 64.68
N ALA A 288 -31.25 0.10 65.19
CA ALA A 288 -32.00 1.02 64.34
C ALA A 288 -31.09 1.96 63.54
N ASP A 289 -30.00 2.44 64.17
CA ASP A 289 -29.02 3.31 63.50
C ASP A 289 -28.20 2.52 62.47
N ASP A 290 -27.84 1.27 62.78
CA ASP A 290 -27.17 0.36 61.84
C ASP A 290 -28.05 0.04 60.61
N ILE A 291 -29.36 -0.14 60.81
CA ILE A 291 -30.30 -0.33 59.69
C ILE A 291 -30.38 0.91 58.80
N ILE A 292 -30.41 2.11 59.38
CA ILE A 292 -30.44 3.36 58.61
C ILE A 292 -29.14 3.52 57.81
N GLN A 293 -27.98 3.22 58.43
CA GLN A 293 -26.70 3.26 57.74
C GLN A 293 -26.63 2.25 56.59
N LEU A 294 -27.07 1.01 56.80
CA LEU A 294 -27.14 -0.01 55.75
C LEU A 294 -28.07 0.39 54.62
N GLN A 295 -29.21 1.03 54.91
CA GLN A 295 -30.12 1.56 53.90
C GLN A 295 -29.43 2.65 53.06
N GLN A 296 -28.71 3.57 53.69
CA GLN A 296 -27.95 4.61 52.97
C GLN A 296 -26.84 4.02 52.11
N ASP A 297 -26.12 3.00 52.58
CA ASP A 297 -25.08 2.31 51.82
C ASP A 297 -25.66 1.57 50.61
N ILE A 298 -26.83 0.92 50.76
CA ILE A 298 -27.55 0.27 49.66
C ILE A 298 -28.01 1.32 48.63
N GLU A 299 -28.56 2.45 49.07
CA GLU A 299 -28.98 3.54 48.19
C GLU A 299 -27.78 4.14 47.43
N SER A 300 -26.67 4.38 48.13
CA SER A 300 -25.42 4.91 47.56
C SER A 300 -24.83 3.96 46.51
N THR A 301 -24.68 2.68 46.85
CA THR A 301 -24.16 1.67 45.92
C THR A 301 -25.09 1.44 44.72
N THR A 302 -26.40 1.50 44.93
CA THR A 302 -27.40 1.41 43.85
C THR A 302 -27.33 2.62 42.93
N ALA A 303 -27.18 3.83 43.47
CA ALA A 303 -27.02 5.05 42.69
C ALA A 303 -25.73 5.01 41.85
N GLU A 304 -24.61 4.58 42.44
CA GLU A 304 -23.34 4.43 41.73
C GLU A 304 -23.44 3.38 40.62
N ALA A 305 -24.06 2.22 40.91
CA ALA A 305 -24.28 1.17 39.91
C ALA A 305 -25.12 1.70 38.73
N ASN A 306 -26.18 2.45 38.99
CA ASN A 306 -27.01 3.07 37.95
C ASN A 306 -26.22 4.07 37.08
N ILE A 307 -25.32 4.87 37.68
CA ILE A 307 -24.42 5.76 36.94
C ILE A 307 -23.49 4.96 36.02
N ARG A 308 -22.88 3.88 36.53
CA ARG A 308 -21.99 3.01 35.75
C ARG A 308 -22.74 2.33 34.60
N ILE A 309 -23.98 1.88 34.83
CA ILE A 309 -24.83 1.26 33.80
C ILE A 309 -25.20 2.29 32.71
N ASN A 310 -25.57 3.51 33.08
CA ASN A 310 -25.87 4.57 32.12
C ASN A 310 -24.64 4.93 31.28
N LYS A 311 -23.48 5.10 31.92
CA LYS A 311 -22.21 5.34 31.22
C LYS A 311 -21.86 4.21 30.26
N ALA A 312 -22.00 2.95 30.69
CA ALA A 312 -21.77 1.79 29.83
C ALA A 312 -22.75 1.77 28.64
N SER A 313 -24.03 2.07 28.88
CA SER A 313 -25.07 2.13 27.85
C SER A 313 -24.78 3.20 26.80
N ASP A 314 -24.29 4.37 27.22
CA ASP A 314 -23.88 5.44 26.31
C ASP A 314 -22.64 5.03 25.49
N THR A 315 -21.64 4.38 26.11
CA THR A 315 -20.48 3.86 25.36
C THR A 315 -20.87 2.78 24.35
N ILE A 316 -21.82 1.91 24.69
CA ILE A 316 -22.34 0.90 23.76
C ILE A 316 -23.09 1.59 22.61
N ARG A 317 -23.85 2.65 22.89
CA ARG A 317 -24.54 3.42 21.86
C ARG A 317 -23.57 4.07 20.88
N THR A 318 -22.53 4.76 21.37
CA THR A 318 -21.53 5.41 20.50
C THR A 318 -20.73 4.38 19.70
N LEU A 319 -20.39 3.23 20.28
CA LEU A 319 -19.74 2.13 19.55
C LEU A 319 -20.66 1.55 18.46
N LYS A 320 -21.95 1.35 18.75
CA LYS A 320 -22.93 0.90 17.74
C LYS A 320 -23.05 1.88 16.58
N GLU A 321 -23.11 3.19 16.86
CA GLU A 321 -23.14 4.22 15.82
C GLU A 321 -21.87 4.21 14.96
N ARG A 322 -20.69 4.03 15.59
CA ARG A 322 -19.41 3.92 14.86
C ARG A 322 -19.37 2.69 13.94
N VAL A 323 -19.82 1.54 14.42
CA VAL A 323 -19.90 0.31 13.62
C VAL A 323 -20.89 0.47 12.46
N ALA A 324 -22.04 1.12 12.69
CA ALA A 324 -23.01 1.40 11.64
C ALA A 324 -22.42 2.28 10.52
N ARG A 325 -21.73 3.37 10.88
CA ARG A 325 -21.03 4.23 9.90
C ARG A 325 -19.98 3.46 9.12
N GLN A 326 -19.17 2.66 9.81
CA GLN A 326 -18.14 1.84 9.15
C GLN A 326 -18.75 0.83 8.17
N HIS A 327 -19.90 0.25 8.50
CA HIS A 327 -20.63 -0.65 7.61
C HIS A 327 -21.20 0.09 6.38
N GLU A 328 -21.77 1.29 6.57
CA GLU A 328 -22.23 2.14 5.46
C GLU A 328 -21.07 2.52 4.52
N ASP A 329 -19.92 2.91 5.06
CA ASP A 329 -18.71 3.22 4.28
C ASP A 329 -18.19 2.00 3.51
N GLN A 330 -18.20 0.82 4.14
CA GLN A 330 -17.81 -0.44 3.50
C GLN A 330 -18.74 -0.79 2.34
N GLU A 331 -20.05 -0.63 2.49
CA GLU A 331 -21.01 -0.90 1.41
C GLU A 331 -20.87 0.13 0.28
N ARG A 332 -20.60 1.40 0.61
CA ARG A 332 -20.29 2.44 -0.39
C ARG A 332 -19.03 2.11 -1.20
N LEU A 333 -17.96 1.66 -0.55
CA LEU A 333 -16.74 1.20 -1.22
C LEU A 333 -16.99 -0.04 -2.10
N ARG A 334 -17.85 -0.96 -1.64
CA ARG A 334 -18.25 -2.15 -2.40
C ARG A 334 -19.01 -1.77 -3.67
N GLN A 335 -19.95 -0.84 -3.57
CA GLN A 335 -20.69 -0.30 -4.72
C GLN A 335 -19.77 0.45 -5.69
N GLY A 336 -18.87 1.29 -5.18
CA GLY A 336 -17.87 1.98 -6.01
C GLY A 336 -16.96 1.01 -6.78
N THR A 337 -16.50 -0.06 -6.12
CA THR A 337 -15.69 -1.11 -6.76
C THR A 337 -16.45 -1.83 -7.87
N LEU A 338 -17.75 -2.10 -7.68
CA LEU A 338 -18.59 -2.70 -8.71
C LEU A 338 -18.80 -1.75 -9.90
N ALA A 339 -19.03 -0.46 -9.64
CA ALA A 339 -19.16 0.54 -10.70
C ALA A 339 -17.88 0.65 -11.55
N TYR A 340 -16.71 0.74 -10.92
CA TYR A 340 -15.43 0.79 -11.65
C TYR A 340 -15.15 -0.49 -12.45
N ARG A 341 -15.59 -1.66 -11.98
CA ARG A 341 -15.49 -2.90 -12.77
C ARG A 341 -16.36 -2.85 -14.01
N GLN A 342 -17.61 -2.41 -13.88
CA GLN A 342 -18.50 -2.26 -15.02
C GLN A 342 -17.94 -1.24 -16.03
N GLU A 343 -17.42 -0.11 -15.56
CA GLU A 343 -16.77 0.88 -16.42
C GLU A 343 -15.55 0.30 -17.15
N ALA A 344 -14.70 -0.45 -16.45
CA ALA A 344 -13.56 -1.12 -17.05
C ALA A 344 -13.99 -2.13 -18.14
N ASP A 345 -15.02 -2.94 -17.88
CA ASP A 345 -15.57 -3.90 -18.84
C ASP A 345 -16.13 -3.17 -20.08
N THR A 346 -16.81 -2.03 -19.90
CA THR A 346 -17.30 -1.22 -21.04
C THR A 346 -16.17 -0.66 -21.89
N LEU A 347 -15.11 -0.15 -21.26
CA LEU A 347 -13.93 0.36 -21.96
C LEU A 347 -13.16 -0.77 -22.68
N GLU A 348 -13.14 -1.98 -22.11
CA GLU A 348 -12.55 -3.15 -22.77
C GLU A 348 -13.32 -3.50 -24.05
N LEU A 349 -14.65 -3.55 -23.99
CA LEU A 349 -15.50 -3.78 -25.17
C LEU A 349 -15.33 -2.71 -26.26
N ASP A 350 -15.22 -1.44 -25.87
CA ASP A 350 -14.98 -0.35 -26.82
C ASP A 350 -13.58 -0.43 -27.45
N ASN A 351 -12.55 -0.79 -26.67
CA ASN A 351 -11.21 -1.03 -27.18
C ASN A 351 -11.17 -2.21 -28.15
N GLU A 352 -11.88 -3.32 -27.85
CA GLU A 352 -12.03 -4.44 -28.77
C GLU A 352 -12.73 -4.02 -30.06
N ARG A 353 -13.80 -3.22 -29.95
CA ARG A 353 -14.53 -2.69 -31.10
C ARG A 353 -13.65 -1.81 -31.98
N ILE A 354 -12.87 -0.89 -31.39
CA ILE A 354 -11.92 -0.04 -32.11
C ILE A 354 -10.83 -0.90 -32.76
N SER A 355 -10.31 -1.90 -32.04
CA SER A 355 -9.30 -2.82 -32.56
C SER A 355 -9.81 -3.58 -33.79
N LEU A 356 -11.05 -4.10 -33.73
CA LEU A 356 -11.70 -4.75 -34.87
C LEU A 356 -11.94 -3.79 -36.03
N GLN A 357 -12.28 -2.52 -35.77
CA GLN A 357 -12.41 -1.51 -36.82
C GLN A 357 -11.07 -1.22 -37.49
N LEU A 358 -10.00 -1.08 -36.71
CA LEU A 358 -8.64 -0.89 -37.22
C LEU A 358 -8.19 -2.10 -38.04
N GLU A 359 -8.46 -3.32 -37.57
CA GLU A 359 -8.14 -4.55 -38.30
C GLU A 359 -8.92 -4.65 -39.61
N ARG A 360 -10.23 -4.33 -39.61
CA ARG A 360 -11.04 -4.28 -40.83
C ARG A 360 -10.51 -3.24 -41.82
N ARG A 361 -10.10 -2.06 -41.34
CA ARG A 361 -9.47 -1.02 -42.18
C ARG A 361 -8.13 -1.46 -42.76
N ALA A 362 -7.32 -2.16 -41.95
CA ALA A 362 -6.05 -2.73 -42.41
C ALA A 362 -6.27 -3.82 -43.48
N ARG A 363 -7.24 -4.71 -43.27
CA ARG A 363 -7.58 -5.79 -44.23
C ARG A 363 -8.26 -5.28 -45.51
N SER A 364 -9.07 -4.24 -45.43
CA SER A 364 -9.79 -3.70 -46.60
C SER A 364 -8.88 -2.95 -47.57
N GLY A 365 -7.61 -2.72 -47.24
CA GLY A 365 -6.66 -2.03 -48.12
C GLY A 365 -6.95 -0.53 -48.33
N ILE A 366 -8.09 -0.04 -47.83
CA ILE A 366 -8.46 1.39 -47.84
C ILE A 366 -7.56 2.19 -46.87
N ALA A 367 -6.88 1.50 -45.95
CA ALA A 367 -5.88 2.08 -45.06
C ALA A 367 -4.42 1.76 -45.46
N ALA A 368 -4.13 1.51 -46.74
CA ALA A 368 -2.87 2.07 -47.24
C ALA A 368 -2.97 3.58 -46.96
N PRO A 369 -2.06 4.21 -46.19
CA PRO A 369 -2.05 5.65 -46.13
C PRO A 369 -2.12 6.11 -47.58
N SER A 370 -3.10 6.94 -47.94
CA SER A 370 -3.07 7.62 -49.23
C SER A 370 -1.62 8.07 -49.41
N SER A 371 -0.99 7.71 -50.53
CA SER A 371 0.45 7.96 -50.76
C SER A 371 0.84 9.37 -50.26
N ASP A 372 -0.07 10.32 -50.49
CA ASP A 372 -0.11 11.67 -49.96
C ASP A 372 0.21 11.83 -48.47
N ARG A 373 -0.45 11.10 -47.54
CA ARG A 373 -0.21 11.28 -46.10
C ARG A 373 1.17 10.75 -45.69
N GLY A 374 1.63 9.69 -46.35
CA GLY A 374 2.99 9.17 -46.14
C GLY A 374 4.06 10.12 -46.70
N GLU A 375 3.80 10.72 -47.85
CA GLU A 375 4.66 11.73 -48.48
C GLU A 375 4.69 13.05 -47.70
N GLU A 376 3.55 13.48 -47.17
CA GLU A 376 3.42 14.66 -46.32
C GLU A 376 4.20 14.49 -45.01
N ILE A 377 4.11 13.33 -44.34
CA ILE A 377 4.93 13.04 -43.15
C ILE A 377 6.42 13.08 -43.47
N LYS A 378 6.83 12.52 -44.63
CA LYS A 378 8.23 12.57 -45.07
C LYS A 378 8.68 14.00 -45.37
N ARG A 379 7.82 14.81 -45.99
CA ARG A 379 8.10 16.23 -46.28
C ARG A 379 8.26 17.02 -44.98
N LEU A 380 7.32 16.92 -44.06
CA LEU A 380 7.37 17.61 -42.77
C LEU A 380 8.59 17.21 -41.93
N ARG A 381 9.04 15.94 -42.01
CA ARG A 381 10.28 15.51 -41.35
C ARG A 381 11.52 16.20 -41.92
N ARG A 382 11.62 16.34 -43.25
CA ARG A 382 12.72 17.07 -43.88
C ARG A 382 12.69 18.55 -43.50
N ASP A 383 11.52 19.17 -43.52
CA ASP A 383 11.36 20.58 -43.16
C ASP A 383 11.75 20.82 -41.68
N ALA A 384 11.40 19.89 -40.78
CA ALA A 384 11.81 19.95 -39.38
C ALA A 384 13.32 19.79 -39.18
N GLU A 385 13.98 18.96 -39.99
CA GLU A 385 15.44 18.77 -39.97
C GLU A 385 16.17 20.02 -40.47
N VAL A 386 15.69 20.61 -41.57
CA VAL A 386 16.22 21.89 -42.09
C VAL A 386 16.05 23.01 -41.08
N LEU A 387 14.88 23.12 -40.42
CA LEU A 387 14.66 24.14 -39.38
C LEU A 387 15.58 23.94 -38.17
N LYS A 388 15.89 22.70 -37.81
CA LYS A 388 16.84 22.40 -36.75
C LYS A 388 18.25 22.84 -37.14
N GLU A 389 18.71 22.52 -38.34
CA GLU A 389 20.01 22.97 -38.87
C GLU A 389 20.10 24.51 -38.90
N GLN A 390 19.03 25.19 -39.33
CA GLN A 390 18.97 26.65 -39.34
C GLN A 390 19.04 27.24 -37.93
N LYS A 391 18.34 26.63 -36.96
CA LYS A 391 18.42 27.03 -35.55
C LYS A 391 19.84 26.87 -35.02
N ASP A 392 20.47 25.73 -35.26
CA ASP A 392 21.82 25.44 -34.76
C ASP A 392 22.86 26.40 -35.39
N ALA A 393 22.70 26.73 -36.67
CA ALA A 393 23.51 27.75 -37.34
C ALA A 393 23.32 29.17 -36.75
N LEU A 394 22.08 29.56 -36.43
CA LEU A 394 21.79 30.84 -35.78
C LEU A 394 22.37 30.92 -34.37
N VAL A 395 22.36 29.81 -33.62
CA VAL A 395 22.98 29.72 -32.30
C VAL A 395 24.50 29.95 -32.40
N LEU A 396 25.17 29.33 -33.38
CA LEU A 396 26.61 29.56 -33.61
C LEU A 396 26.91 31.03 -33.94
N ILE A 397 26.10 31.68 -34.79
CA ILE A 397 26.26 33.11 -35.11
C ILE A 397 26.06 33.98 -33.86
N LEU A 398 25.09 33.64 -33.01
CA LEU A 398 24.86 34.34 -31.74
C LEU A 398 26.02 34.16 -30.77
N GLU A 399 26.58 32.96 -30.67
CA GLU A 399 27.77 32.68 -29.87
C GLU A 399 28.99 33.47 -30.36
N ASP A 400 29.18 33.59 -31.68
CA ASP A 400 30.26 34.39 -32.25
C ASP A 400 30.06 35.90 -32.00
N LEU A 401 28.84 36.41 -32.16
CA LEU A 401 28.51 37.83 -32.01
C LEU A 401 28.47 38.29 -30.55
N TYR A 402 27.98 37.46 -29.63
CA TYR A 402 27.78 37.83 -28.22
C TYR A 402 28.79 37.18 -27.27
N GLY A 403 29.33 36.00 -27.61
CA GLY A 403 30.38 35.34 -26.83
C GLY A 403 31.74 36.03 -26.92
N SER A 404 31.97 36.83 -27.96
CA SER A 404 33.17 37.67 -28.12
C SER A 404 33.07 39.01 -27.38
N VAL A 405 31.87 39.53 -27.12
CA VAL A 405 31.64 40.84 -26.47
C VAL A 405 31.88 40.81 -24.96
N GLY A 406 31.87 39.63 -24.32
CA GLY A 406 32.11 39.47 -22.88
C GLY A 406 33.57 39.18 -22.48
N LYS A 407 34.48 38.93 -23.43
CA LYS A 407 35.91 38.71 -23.14
C LYS A 407 36.65 40.03 -23.20
N THR A 408 36.45 40.89 -22.20
CA THR A 408 37.39 41.96 -21.93
C THR A 408 38.76 41.33 -21.63
N PRO A 409 39.84 41.75 -22.33
CA PRO A 409 41.16 41.21 -22.07
C PRO A 409 41.55 41.50 -20.62
N PRO A 410 42.21 40.56 -19.92
CA PRO A 410 42.68 40.79 -18.57
C PRO A 410 43.66 41.96 -18.61
N VAL A 411 43.27 43.08 -18.01
CA VAL A 411 44.14 44.24 -17.80
C VAL A 411 45.28 43.76 -16.90
N ALA A 412 46.45 43.60 -17.51
CA ALA A 412 47.68 43.28 -16.83
C ALA A 412 48.24 44.55 -16.17
N GLY A 413 48.38 44.50 -14.84
CA GLY A 413 49.29 45.33 -14.06
C GLY A 413 48.71 46.65 -13.54
N ASP A 414 48.62 46.77 -12.21
CA ASP A 414 49.56 47.68 -11.53
C ASP A 414 49.70 47.29 -10.05
N GLU A 415 50.95 47.09 -9.63
CA GLU A 415 51.37 46.91 -8.25
C GLU A 415 51.56 48.29 -7.61
N GLY A 416 51.06 48.53 -6.39
CA GLY A 416 51.26 49.84 -5.76
C GLY A 416 50.73 49.99 -4.32
N THR A 417 51.54 49.51 -3.37
CA THR A 417 51.82 50.05 -2.02
C THR A 417 51.10 51.32 -1.54
N THR A 418 50.44 51.25 -0.37
CA THR A 418 50.46 52.13 0.85
C THR A 418 49.22 51.78 1.70
N ASP A 419 49.31 51.20 2.89
CA ASP A 419 49.76 51.72 4.20
C ASP A 419 48.84 52.80 4.83
N GLN A 420 48.43 52.53 6.08
CA GLN A 420 47.70 53.37 7.05
C GLN A 420 46.29 53.86 6.62
N GLY A 421 45.23 53.84 7.41
CA GLY A 421 45.05 53.97 8.84
C GLY A 421 43.74 54.77 9.02
N GLU A 422 43.01 54.46 10.09
CA GLU A 422 41.93 55.28 10.67
C GLU A 422 40.52 55.28 10.02
N GLU A 423 39.59 54.78 10.85
CA GLU A 423 38.15 55.07 11.00
C GLU A 423 37.80 56.61 11.00
N PRO A 424 36.53 57.10 11.06
CA PRO A 424 35.22 56.44 11.16
C PRO A 424 34.02 57.14 10.42
N LEU A 425 32.80 56.62 10.66
CA LEU A 425 31.47 57.25 10.61
C LEU A 425 30.73 57.48 9.27
N ALA A 426 29.70 56.63 9.09
CA ALA A 426 28.28 56.95 8.84
C ALA A 426 27.89 57.90 7.70
N LEU A 427 27.21 57.38 6.66
CA LEU A 427 25.96 57.96 6.14
C LEU A 427 25.20 57.02 5.18
N ILE A 428 24.02 56.60 5.62
CA ILE A 428 22.73 56.54 4.89
C ILE A 428 22.77 56.16 3.39
N GLY A 429 22.18 55.00 3.07
CA GLY A 429 21.87 54.64 1.68
C GLY A 429 21.06 53.36 1.53
N VAL A 430 19.80 53.39 1.98
CA VAL A 430 18.65 52.60 1.51
C VAL A 430 18.99 51.47 0.52
N VAL A 431 19.02 50.22 1.01
CA VAL A 431 18.96 49.03 0.15
C VAL A 431 17.57 49.01 -0.47
N ARG A 432 17.46 49.54 -1.70
CA ARG A 432 16.32 49.29 -2.57
C ARG A 432 16.31 47.81 -2.90
N ASN A 433 15.28 47.12 -2.41
CA ASN A 433 14.86 45.85 -2.97
C ASN A 433 14.81 45.97 -4.50
N PRO A 434 15.37 45.02 -5.26
CA PRO A 434 15.16 44.97 -6.70
C PRO A 434 13.64 44.86 -6.96
N PRO A 435 13.09 45.62 -7.91
CA PRO A 435 11.67 45.53 -8.24
C PRO A 435 11.36 44.11 -8.68
N GLU A 436 10.40 43.48 -8.00
CA GLU A 436 9.78 42.23 -8.44
C GLU A 436 9.34 42.40 -9.91
N PRO A 437 9.71 41.47 -10.80
CA PRO A 437 9.21 41.51 -12.17
C PRO A 437 7.69 41.36 -12.14
N PRO A 438 6.93 42.27 -12.77
CA PRO A 438 5.49 42.19 -12.78
C PRO A 438 5.04 40.94 -13.56
N GLY A 439 4.32 40.04 -12.88
CA GLY A 439 3.35 39.16 -13.51
C GLY A 439 3.89 38.07 -14.44
N ALA A 440 4.95 37.37 -14.05
CA ALA A 440 5.36 36.15 -14.72
C ALA A 440 4.50 34.96 -14.26
N THR A 441 3.22 34.95 -14.67
CA THR A 441 2.27 33.83 -14.54
C THR A 441 2.66 32.68 -15.47
N TRP A 442 3.71 31.93 -15.13
CA TRP A 442 4.10 30.70 -15.84
C TRP A 442 3.29 29.47 -15.39
N GLU A 443 2.31 29.63 -14.52
CA GLU A 443 1.59 28.54 -13.85
C GLU A 443 0.51 27.85 -14.71
N ASN A 444 0.36 28.20 -16.00
CA ASN A 444 -0.67 27.61 -16.87
C ASN A 444 -0.26 27.50 -18.35
N MET A 445 0.95 27.02 -18.64
CA MET A 445 1.39 26.70 -20.02
C MET A 445 1.11 25.25 -20.45
N LEU A 446 0.49 24.45 -19.58
CA LEU A 446 -0.02 23.13 -19.95
C LEU A 446 -1.53 23.22 -20.13
N PRO A 447 -2.09 22.84 -21.30
CA PRO A 447 -3.54 22.80 -21.49
C PRO A 447 -4.16 21.87 -20.45
N ARG A 448 -5.34 22.24 -19.96
CA ARG A 448 -6.05 21.43 -18.96
C ARG A 448 -6.32 20.04 -19.58
N PRO A 449 -6.24 18.93 -18.83
CA PRO A 449 -6.50 17.60 -19.37
C PRO A 449 -7.84 17.48 -20.11
N SER A 450 -8.84 18.25 -19.70
CA SER A 450 -10.15 18.35 -20.36
C SER A 450 -10.12 18.94 -21.78
N GLU A 451 -9.07 19.67 -22.16
CA GLU A 451 -8.89 20.24 -23.50
C GLU A 451 -8.13 19.29 -24.44
N LEU A 452 -7.33 18.36 -23.89
CA LEU A 452 -6.60 17.35 -24.65
C LEU A 452 -7.49 16.20 -25.11
N PHE A 453 -8.58 15.94 -24.39
CA PHE A 453 -9.58 14.94 -24.73
C PHE A 453 -10.89 15.65 -25.05
N GLY A 454 -10.95 16.20 -26.26
CA GLY A 454 -12.13 16.85 -26.78
C GLY A 454 -13.38 15.99 -26.52
N VAL A 455 -14.33 16.59 -25.83
CA VAL A 455 -15.70 16.12 -25.67
C VAL A 455 -16.24 15.84 -27.07
N LEU A 456 -16.35 14.56 -27.43
CA LEU A 456 -17.22 14.12 -28.51
C LEU A 456 -18.65 14.24 -27.99
N GLU A 457 -19.21 15.45 -28.06
CA GLU A 457 -20.66 15.63 -28.07
C GLU A 457 -21.16 15.08 -29.42
N GLY A 458 -21.75 13.89 -29.35
CA GLY A 458 -22.47 13.21 -30.41
C GLY A 458 -23.59 12.39 -29.81
#